data_AF-A0A2N1QC79-F1
#
_entry.id   AF-A0A2N1QC79-F1
#
_cell.length_a   1.000
_cell.length_b   1.000
_cell.length_c   1.000
_cell.angle_alpha   90.00
_cell.angle_beta   90.00
_cell.angle_gamma   90.00
#
_symmetry.space_group_name_H-M   'P 1'
#
loop_
_entity.id
_entity.type
_entity.pdbx_description
1 polymer ?
#
loop_
_entity_poly.entity_id
_entity_poly.type
_entity_poly.pdbx_seq_one_letter_code
_entity_poly.pdbx_strand_id
1 'polypeptide(L)'
;MNVKEYLSRYHNTELKISRLQVEVEEYIRLANSIPGINFDQIRVDGTKSLEAPFEKWIRKALDNENLIVKLKRRLPILKGEIISVIDELEDTELRKVLIYRYIDWLSWSEIAAKMFVSISTLKRWHIKALSLLKI
;
A
#
# COMPACT_ATOMS: atom_id res chain seq x y z
N MET A 1 -6.54 7.26 16.36
CA MET A 1 -6.47 6.58 15.05
C MET A 1 -7.78 5.85 14.84
N ASN A 2 -8.36 5.83 13.64
CA ASN A 2 -9.62 5.10 13.41
C ASN A 2 -9.33 3.59 13.34
N VAL A 3 -10.17 2.74 13.95
CA VAL A 3 -10.03 1.26 13.91
C VAL A 3 -9.89 0.76 12.47
N LYS A 4 -10.70 1.29 11.55
CA LYS A 4 -10.63 0.91 10.13
C LYS A 4 -9.28 1.27 9.51
N GLU A 5 -8.77 2.45 9.85
CA GLU A 5 -7.48 2.94 9.37
C GLU A 5 -6.35 2.06 9.90
N TYR A 6 -6.38 1.67 11.18
CA TYR A 6 -5.43 0.71 11.77
C TYR A 6 -5.39 -0.60 10.98
N LEU A 7 -6.56 -1.20 10.74
CA LEU A 7 -6.69 -2.51 10.08
C LEU A 7 -6.29 -2.44 8.60
N SER A 8 -6.56 -1.33 7.91
CA SER A 8 -6.19 -1.14 6.50
C SER A 8 -4.71 -0.88 6.26
N ARG A 9 -3.87 -0.69 7.30
CA ARG A 9 -2.44 -0.37 7.13
C ARG A 9 -1.68 -1.45 6.36
N TYR A 10 -2.04 -2.73 6.54
CA TYR A 10 -1.42 -3.84 5.81
C TYR A 10 -1.59 -3.64 4.29
N HIS A 11 -2.83 -3.58 3.83
CA HIS A 11 -3.12 -3.41 2.41
C HIS A 11 -2.63 -2.06 1.85
N ASN A 12 -2.76 -0.97 2.62
CA ASN A 12 -2.24 0.33 2.20
C ASN A 12 -0.72 0.29 1.98
N THR A 13 0.00 -0.51 2.78
CA THR A 13 1.43 -0.73 2.61
C THR A 13 1.74 -1.58 1.37
N GLU A 14 0.96 -2.63 1.10
CA GLU A 14 1.06 -3.40 -0.15
C GLU A 14 0.85 -2.52 -1.39
N LEU A 15 -0.21 -1.70 -1.38
CA LEU A 15 -0.50 -0.77 -2.46
C LEU A 15 0.61 0.27 -2.64
N LYS A 16 1.18 0.77 -1.54
CA LYS A 16 2.33 1.68 -1.58
C LYS A 16 3.55 1.01 -2.21
N ILE A 17 3.85 -0.24 -1.86
CA ILE A 17 4.94 -1.00 -2.48
C ILE A 17 4.72 -1.14 -3.98
N SER A 18 3.51 -1.53 -4.40
CA SER A 18 3.18 -1.68 -5.83
C SER A 18 3.37 -0.37 -6.60
N ARG A 19 2.91 0.76 -6.05
CA ARG A 19 3.12 2.08 -6.66
C ARG A 19 4.59 2.44 -6.78
N LEU A 20 5.38 2.23 -5.72
CA LEU A 20 6.81 2.48 -5.74
C LEU A 20 7.53 1.62 -6.78
N GLN A 21 7.11 0.37 -6.98
CA GLN A 21 7.68 -0.50 -8.02
C GLN A 21 7.46 0.07 -9.43
N VAL A 22 6.24 0.55 -9.72
CA VAL A 22 5.92 1.23 -10.99
C VAL A 22 6.75 2.50 -11.16
N GLU A 23 6.93 3.29 -10.09
CA GLU A 23 7.78 4.48 -10.13
C GLU A 23 9.25 4.15 -10.40
N VAL A 24 9.78 3.08 -9.81
CA VAL A 24 11.15 2.60 -10.08
C VAL A 24 11.31 2.23 -11.55
N GLU A 25 10.36 1.47 -12.11
CA GLU A 25 10.37 1.11 -13.53
C GLU A 25 10.38 2.36 -14.43
N GLU A 26 9.57 3.37 -14.10
CA GLU A 26 9.53 4.63 -14.85
C GLU A 26 10.84 5.41 -14.72
N TYR A 27 11.45 5.47 -13.53
CA TYR A 27 12.73 6.15 -13.34
C TYR A 27 13.85 5.47 -14.10
N ILE A 28 13.87 4.13 -14.16
CA ILE A 28 14.81 3.38 -14.98
C ILE A 28 14.56 3.68 -16.47
N ARG A 29 13.30 3.75 -16.91
CA ARG A 29 12.96 4.14 -18.29
C ARG A 29 13.49 5.54 -18.62
N LEU A 30 13.30 6.51 -17.74
CA LEU A 30 13.75 7.89 -17.91
C LEU A 30 15.27 8.02 -17.88
N ALA A 31 15.96 7.26 -17.02
CA ALA A 31 17.41 7.22 -16.96
C ALA A 31 18.03 6.70 -18.27
N ASN A 32 17.37 5.73 -18.91
CA ASN A 32 17.79 5.17 -20.20
C ASN A 32 17.28 5.96 -21.43
N SER A 33 16.45 6.98 -21.22
CA SER A 33 15.90 7.80 -22.29
C SER A 33 16.81 8.97 -22.63
N ILE A 34 16.94 9.28 -23.92
CA ILE A 34 17.69 10.43 -24.39
C ILE A 34 16.84 11.70 -24.12
N PRO A 35 17.37 12.71 -23.42
CA PRO A 35 16.64 13.96 -23.21
C PRO A 35 16.25 14.61 -24.54
N GLY A 36 14.97 14.95 -24.71
CA GLY A 36 14.48 15.67 -25.88
C GLY A 36 15.06 17.09 -25.94
N ILE A 37 15.25 17.60 -27.15
CA ILE A 37 15.62 19.00 -27.39
C ILE A 37 14.40 19.88 -27.09
N ASN A 38 14.56 20.88 -26.23
CA ASN A 38 13.53 21.87 -25.93
C ASN A 38 13.76 23.13 -26.78
N PHE A 39 12.87 23.38 -27.74
CA PHE A 39 12.99 24.50 -28.69
C PHE A 39 12.41 25.83 -28.16
N ASP A 40 11.56 25.78 -27.14
CA ASP A 40 10.84 26.95 -26.60
C ASP A 40 11.50 27.53 -25.33
N GLN A 41 12.61 26.94 -24.89
CA GLN A 41 13.27 27.37 -23.66
C GLN A 41 14.07 28.67 -23.89
N ILE A 42 13.66 29.76 -23.22
CA ILE A 42 14.44 30.99 -23.13
C ILE A 42 15.81 30.64 -22.55
N ARG A 43 16.88 30.88 -23.32
CA ARG A 43 18.25 30.69 -22.83
C ARG A 43 18.50 31.72 -21.72
N VAL A 44 18.61 31.23 -20.50
CA VAL A 44 19.03 32.03 -19.35
C VAL A 44 20.50 31.77 -19.07
N ASP A 45 21.27 32.82 -18.77
CA ASP A 45 22.65 32.69 -18.29
C ASP A 45 22.63 32.15 -16.85
N GLY A 46 22.81 30.84 -16.73
CA GLY A 46 22.92 30.13 -15.47
C GLY A 46 24.12 29.18 -15.48
N THR A 47 24.69 28.93 -14.31
CA THR A 47 25.72 27.90 -14.13
C THR A 47 25.16 26.55 -14.56
N LYS A 48 25.76 25.93 -15.58
CA LYS A 48 25.36 24.59 -16.03
C LYS A 48 25.67 23.58 -14.93
N SER A 49 24.70 22.72 -14.59
CA SER A 49 24.96 21.58 -13.72
C SER A 49 26.02 20.68 -14.35
N LEU A 50 27.00 20.24 -13.56
CA LEU A 50 28.01 19.26 -13.97
C LEU A 50 27.47 17.82 -13.90
N GLU A 51 26.34 17.61 -13.22
CA GLU A 51 25.71 16.30 -13.09
C GLU A 51 25.02 15.86 -14.38
N ALA A 52 25.14 14.57 -14.69
CA ALA A 52 24.49 14.02 -15.86
C ALA A 52 22.97 13.92 -15.64
N PRO A 53 22.12 14.28 -16.62
CA PRO A 53 20.65 14.27 -16.46
C PRO A 53 20.05 12.94 -16.00
N PHE A 54 20.68 11.81 -16.35
CA PHE A 54 20.23 10.48 -15.95
C PHE A 54 20.49 10.17 -14.47
N GLU A 55 21.49 10.80 -13.85
CA GLU A 55 21.93 10.52 -12.49
C GLU A 55 20.82 10.78 -11.47
N LYS A 56 20.04 11.85 -11.68
CA LYS A 56 18.86 12.18 -10.88
C LYS A 56 17.84 11.04 -10.84
N TRP A 57 17.58 10.41 -11.98
CA TRP A 57 16.59 9.33 -12.08
C TRP A 57 17.10 8.06 -11.42
N ILE A 58 18.38 7.74 -11.58
CA ILE A 58 19.04 6.60 -10.90
C ILE A 58 18.96 6.77 -9.37
N ARG A 59 19.29 7.95 -8.85
CA ARG A 59 19.22 8.23 -7.40
C ARG A 59 17.80 8.03 -6.85
N LYS A 60 16.78 8.52 -7.56
CA LYS A 60 15.38 8.32 -7.18
C LYS A 60 14.95 6.86 -7.21
N ALA A 61 15.38 6.11 -8.23
CA ALA A 61 15.10 4.68 -8.32
C ALA A 61 15.69 3.95 -7.10
N LEU A 62 16.95 4.23 -6.77
CA LEU A 62 17.64 3.64 -5.62
C LEU A 62 16.94 3.96 -4.29
N ASP A 63 16.51 5.21 -4.08
CA ASP A 63 15.76 5.62 -2.88
C ASP A 63 14.44 4.84 -2.75
N ASN A 64 13.70 4.72 -3.85
CA ASN A 64 12.45 3.96 -3.89
C ASN A 64 12.67 2.46 -3.68
N GLU A 65 13.72 1.86 -4.26
CA GLU A 65 14.10 0.46 -4.05
C GLU A 65 14.42 0.18 -2.57
N ASN A 66 15.22 1.04 -1.94
CA ASN A 66 15.53 0.95 -0.51
C ASN A 66 14.27 1.03 0.35
N LEU A 67 13.35 1.93 0.01
CA LEU A 67 12.06 2.04 0.69
C LEU A 67 11.20 0.78 0.50
N ILE A 68 11.13 0.23 -0.72
CA ILE A 68 10.43 -1.02 -1.01
C ILE A 68 10.97 -2.16 -0.14
N VAL A 69 12.28 -2.32 -0.05
CA VAL A 69 12.92 -3.36 0.78
C VAL A 69 12.51 -3.18 2.25
N LYS A 70 12.55 -1.96 2.77
CA LYS A 70 12.13 -1.65 4.15
C LYS A 70 10.65 -1.98 4.38
N LEU A 71 9.77 -1.59 3.47
CA LEU A 71 8.33 -1.85 3.58
C LEU A 71 8.01 -3.34 3.47
N LYS A 72 8.64 -4.08 2.55
CA LYS A 72 8.50 -5.54 2.43
C LYS A 72 8.92 -6.28 3.70
N ARG A 73 10.01 -5.84 4.36
CA ARG A 73 10.42 -6.37 5.67
C ARG A 73 9.40 -6.10 6.78
N ARG A 74 8.72 -4.95 6.73
CA ARG A 74 7.71 -4.57 7.74
C ARG A 74 6.34 -5.22 7.50
N LEU A 75 6.05 -5.62 6.28
CA LEU A 75 4.77 -6.21 5.87
C LEU A 75 4.31 -7.42 6.70
N PRO A 76 5.14 -8.47 6.92
CA PRO A 76 4.74 -9.61 7.74
C PRO A 76 4.51 -9.22 9.21
N ILE A 77 5.25 -8.21 9.71
CA ILE A 77 5.07 -7.70 11.07
C ILE A 77 3.71 -7.01 11.21
N LEU A 78 3.36 -6.14 10.26
CA LEU A 78 2.04 -5.48 10.23
C LEU A 78 0.90 -6.49 10.12
N LYS A 79 1.08 -7.52 9.28
CA LYS A 79 0.10 -8.61 9.15
C LYS A 79 -0.10 -9.32 10.48
N GLY A 80 0.99 -9.69 11.16
CA GLY A 80 0.96 -10.30 12.49
C GLY A 80 0.28 -9.42 13.52
N GLU A 81 0.67 -8.15 13.63
CA GLU A 81 0.08 -7.16 14.55
C GLU A 81 -1.44 -7.03 14.36
N ILE A 82 -1.92 -6.99 13.12
CA ILE A 82 -3.36 -6.90 12.84
C ILE A 82 -4.08 -8.20 13.16
N ILE A 83 -3.51 -9.35 12.80
CA ILE A 83 -4.10 -10.66 13.11
C ILE A 83 -4.20 -10.85 14.62
N SER A 84 -3.15 -10.53 15.38
CA SER A 84 -3.18 -10.62 16.84
C SER A 84 -4.28 -9.78 17.48
N VAL A 85 -4.50 -8.55 16.99
CA VAL A 85 -5.60 -7.69 17.46
C VAL A 85 -6.96 -8.27 17.09
N ILE A 86 -7.11 -8.87 15.91
CA ILE A 86 -8.35 -9.54 15.51
C ILE A 86 -8.60 -10.78 16.38
N ASP A 87 -7.55 -11.52 16.73
CA ASP A 87 -7.63 -12.75 17.52
C ASP A 87 -8.11 -12.53 18.96
N GLU A 88 -8.07 -11.30 19.48
CA GLU A 88 -8.66 -10.93 20.77
C GLU A 88 -10.20 -11.02 20.78
N LEU A 89 -10.85 -11.08 19.61
CA LEU A 89 -12.29 -11.26 19.52
C LEU A 89 -12.69 -12.72 19.79
N GLU A 90 -13.57 -12.93 20.77
CA GLU A 90 -14.08 -14.26 21.12
C GLU A 90 -14.86 -14.93 19.96
N ASP A 91 -15.63 -14.14 19.20
CA ASP A 91 -16.49 -14.64 18.14
C ASP A 91 -15.71 -14.92 16.85
N THR A 92 -15.63 -16.21 16.50
CA THR A 92 -14.93 -16.70 15.30
C THR A 92 -15.49 -16.16 13.99
N GLU A 93 -16.80 -15.92 13.88
CA GLU A 93 -17.38 -15.39 12.66
C GLU A 93 -17.05 -13.90 12.49
N LEU A 94 -17.04 -13.13 13.59
CA LEU A 94 -16.58 -11.74 13.56
C LEU A 94 -15.11 -11.63 13.15
N ARG A 95 -14.26 -12.52 13.67
CA ARG A 95 -12.84 -12.59 13.26
C ARG A 95 -12.69 -12.85 11.78
N LYS A 96 -13.37 -13.87 11.25
CA LYS A 96 -13.34 -14.21 9.81
C LYS A 96 -13.72 -13.02 8.94
N VAL A 97 -14.78 -12.28 9.30
CA VAL A 97 -15.18 -11.08 8.56
C VAL A 97 -14.04 -10.06 8.49
N LEU A 98 -13.35 -9.80 9.60
CA LEU A 98 -12.24 -8.85 9.62
C LEU A 98 -11.02 -9.34 8.83
N ILE A 99 -10.65 -10.61 8.97
CA ILE A 99 -9.54 -11.21 8.22
C ILE A 99 -9.81 -11.12 6.72
N TYR A 100 -10.99 -11.57 6.28
CA TYR A 100 -11.34 -11.50 4.86
C TYR A 100 -11.40 -10.07 4.34
N ARG A 101 -11.82 -9.11 5.17
CA ARG A 101 -11.95 -7.73 4.76
C ARG A 101 -10.63 -6.97 4.71
N TYR A 102 -9.73 -7.18 5.68
CA TYR A 102 -8.55 -6.34 5.89
C TYR A 102 -7.22 -7.03 5.60
N ILE A 103 -7.17 -8.36 5.64
CA ILE A 103 -5.98 -9.15 5.30
C ILE A 103 -6.09 -9.66 3.87
N ASP A 104 -7.16 -10.40 3.55
CA ASP A 104 -7.36 -10.93 2.19
C ASP A 104 -7.89 -9.87 1.21
N TRP A 105 -8.30 -8.71 1.73
CA TRP A 105 -8.81 -7.56 0.98
C TRP A 105 -9.98 -7.86 0.03
N LEU A 106 -10.87 -8.77 0.46
CA LEU A 106 -12.01 -9.19 -0.35
C LEU A 106 -13.15 -8.16 -0.36
N SER A 107 -13.90 -8.16 -1.46
CA SER A 107 -15.15 -7.42 -1.60
C SER A 107 -16.26 -8.03 -0.73
N TRP A 108 -17.28 -7.23 -0.39
CA TRP A 108 -18.41 -7.72 0.40
C TRP A 108 -19.15 -8.89 -0.27
N SER A 109 -19.23 -8.90 -1.59
CA SER A 109 -19.81 -9.99 -2.38
C SER A 109 -19.02 -11.29 -2.25
N GLU A 110 -17.69 -11.22 -2.33
CA GLU A 110 -16.83 -12.41 -2.19
C GLU A 110 -16.91 -12.97 -0.78
N ILE A 111 -16.91 -12.09 0.24
CA ILE A 111 -17.06 -12.50 1.64
C ILE A 111 -18.43 -13.15 1.86
N ALA A 112 -19.50 -12.57 1.30
CA ALA A 112 -20.86 -13.12 1.38
C ALA A 112 -20.95 -14.53 0.81
N ALA A 113 -20.36 -14.73 -0.38
CA ALA A 113 -20.29 -16.04 -1.01
C ALA A 113 -19.47 -17.04 -0.17
N LYS A 114 -18.32 -16.62 0.36
CA LYS A 114 -17.41 -17.48 1.15
C LYS A 114 -17.96 -17.87 2.51
N MET A 115 -18.76 -17.00 3.13
CA MET A 115 -19.37 -17.22 4.45
C MET A 115 -20.83 -17.70 4.38
N PHE A 116 -21.40 -17.84 3.18
CA PHE A 116 -22.81 -18.25 2.96
C PHE A 116 -23.83 -17.38 3.73
N VAL A 117 -23.59 -16.07 3.78
CA VAL A 117 -24.45 -15.10 4.49
C VAL A 117 -24.76 -13.89 3.62
N SER A 118 -25.87 -13.20 3.90
CA SER A 118 -26.23 -11.98 3.20
C SER A 118 -25.26 -10.82 3.52
N ILE A 119 -25.07 -9.94 2.54
CA ILE A 119 -24.21 -8.74 2.68
C ILE A 119 -24.68 -7.87 3.85
N SER A 120 -25.99 -7.75 4.08
CA SER A 120 -26.55 -6.97 5.18
C SER A 120 -26.14 -7.54 6.54
N THR A 121 -26.13 -8.87 6.69
CA THR A 121 -25.66 -9.53 7.91
C THR A 121 -24.15 -9.32 8.11
N LEU A 122 -23.34 -9.45 7.04
CA LEU A 122 -21.91 -9.17 7.11
C LEU A 122 -21.60 -7.74 7.54
N LYS A 123 -22.31 -6.74 7.01
CA LYS A 123 -22.12 -5.34 7.41
C LYS A 123 -22.44 -5.12 8.90
N ARG A 124 -23.50 -5.75 9.41
CA ARG A 124 -23.85 -5.70 10.84
C ARG A 124 -22.77 -6.37 11.69
N TRP A 125 -22.29 -7.54 11.29
CA TRP A 125 -21.18 -8.24 11.96
C TRP A 125 -19.91 -7.42 11.94
N HIS A 126 -19.57 -6.81 10.81
CA HIS A 126 -18.42 -5.93 10.69
C HIS A 126 -18.49 -4.74 11.65
N ILE A 127 -19.63 -4.05 11.72
CA ILE A 127 -19.83 -2.95 12.67
C ILE A 127 -19.66 -3.43 14.11
N LYS A 128 -20.28 -4.57 14.46
CA LYS A 128 -20.15 -5.18 15.78
C LYS A 128 -18.70 -5.53 16.11
N ALA A 129 -17.99 -6.15 15.17
CA ALA A 129 -16.59 -6.52 15.34
C ALA A 129 -15.71 -5.28 15.59
N LEU A 130 -15.89 -4.22 14.80
CA LEU A 130 -15.15 -2.96 14.98
C LEU A 130 -15.43 -2.29 16.32
N SER A 131 -16.66 -2.38 16.86
CA SER A 131 -16.98 -1.82 18.17
C SER A 131 -16.38 -2.61 19.35
N LEU A 132 -16.06 -3.89 19.13
CA LEU A 132 -15.49 -4.76 20.18
C LEU A 132 -13.96 -4.67 20.24
N LEU A 133 -13.31 -4.26 19.16
CA LEU A 133 -11.86 -4.04 19.13
C LEU A 133 -11.48 -2.83 20.00
N LYS A 134 -10.48 -3.02 20.85
CA LYS A 134 -9.88 -1.96 21.67
C LYS A 134 -8.55 -1.54 21.06
N ILE A 135 -8.59 -0.49 20.23
CA ILE A 135 -7.42 0.08 19.52
C ILE A 135 -7.27 1.56 19.85
#